data_AF-A0A5B0FIJ5-F1
#
_entry.id   AF-A0A5B0FIJ5-F1
#
_cell.length_a   1.000
_cell.length_b   1.000
_cell.length_c   1.000
_cell.angle_alpha   90.00
_cell.angle_beta   90.00
_cell.angle_gamma   90.00
#
_symmetry.space_group_name_H-M   'P 1'
#
loop_
_entity.id
_entity.type
_entity.pdbx_description
1 polymer ?
#
loop_
_entity_poly.entity_id
_entity_poly.type
_entity_poly.pdbx_seq_one_letter_code
_entity_poly.pdbx_strand_id
1 'polypeptide(L)'
;MSTHIITYPEINGYLANAKEILGSKAQKDGNEYRDIKYVQMAAGTAYSATLMIVDEYLRSREGDKFAKPKRIEDYRSRLRKYNKTLLSYLNEAYDTTITYLMFIKKPERIYLRFFYD
;
A
#
# COMPACT_ATOMS: atom_id res chain seq x y z
N MET A 1 26.04 -10.61 6.08
CA MET A 1 25.04 -9.80 5.34
C MET A 1 24.21 -9.07 6.36
N SER A 2 24.27 -7.73 6.39
CA SER A 2 23.48 -6.96 7.37
C SER A 2 22.00 -7.06 6.96
N THR A 3 21.19 -7.75 7.73
CA THR A 3 19.74 -7.77 7.55
C THR A 3 19.26 -6.37 7.88
N HIS A 4 19.02 -5.53 6.87
CA HIS A 4 18.48 -4.20 7.10
C HIS A 4 17.06 -4.37 7.66
N ILE A 5 16.93 -4.21 8.98
CA ILE A 5 15.64 -4.16 9.65
C ILE A 5 15.01 -2.84 9.22
N ILE A 6 13.82 -2.91 8.65
CA ILE A 6 13.05 -1.72 8.29
C ILE A 6 12.45 -1.19 9.59
N THR A 7 12.73 0.06 9.90
CA THR A 7 12.32 0.68 11.16
C THR A 7 10.96 1.37 11.03
N TYR A 8 10.20 1.48 12.13
CA TYR A 8 8.95 2.25 12.16
C TYR A 8 9.09 3.69 11.59
N PRO A 9 10.19 4.43 11.87
CA PRO A 9 10.46 5.72 11.22
C PRO A 9 10.51 5.66 9.69
N GLU A 10 11.14 4.63 9.11
CA GLU A 10 11.21 4.48 7.65
C GLU A 10 9.83 4.24 7.05
N ILE A 11 9.01 3.37 7.65
CA ILE A 11 7.62 3.12 7.22
C ILE A 11 6.80 4.42 7.28
N ASN A 12 6.93 5.17 8.36
CA ASN A 12 6.25 6.46 8.52
C ASN A 12 6.70 7.48 7.45
N GLY A 13 7.97 7.45 7.05
CA GLY A 13 8.48 8.26 5.95
C GLY A 13 7.78 7.95 4.63
N TYR A 14 7.56 6.68 4.29
CA TYR A 14 6.80 6.31 3.09
C TYR A 14 5.35 6.80 3.16
N LEU A 15 4.68 6.64 4.31
CA LEU A 15 3.31 7.14 4.47
C LEU A 15 3.22 8.67 4.40
N ALA A 16 4.20 9.38 4.97
CA ALA A 16 4.30 10.83 4.88
C ALA A 16 4.50 11.29 3.44
N ASN A 17 5.41 10.64 2.70
CA ASN A 17 5.66 10.93 1.28
C ASN A 17 4.40 10.70 0.43
N ALA A 18 3.67 9.61 0.66
CA ALA A 18 2.42 9.34 -0.05
C ALA A 18 1.39 10.45 0.18
N LYS A 19 1.22 10.90 1.43
CA LYS A 19 0.33 12.01 1.78
C LYS A 19 0.78 13.34 1.15
N GLU A 20 2.09 13.62 1.15
CA GLU A 20 2.65 14.81 0.55
C GLU A 20 2.40 14.85 -0.96
N ILE A 21 2.62 13.74 -1.66
CA ILE A 21 2.38 13.64 -3.11
C ILE A 21 0.91 13.94 -3.44
N LEU A 22 -0.03 13.37 -2.68
CA LEU A 22 -1.46 13.66 -2.85
C LEU A 22 -1.80 15.12 -2.55
N GLY A 23 -1.28 15.66 -1.45
CA GLY A 23 -1.60 17.01 -1.00
C GLY A 23 -1.01 18.12 -1.87
N SER A 24 0.18 17.91 -2.43
CA SER A 24 0.94 18.95 -3.13
C SER A 24 0.92 18.82 -4.65
N LYS A 25 0.80 17.60 -5.19
CA LYS A 25 1.00 17.35 -6.63
C LYS A 25 -0.23 16.80 -7.34
N ALA A 26 -1.09 16.06 -6.65
CA ALA A 26 -2.21 15.36 -7.28
C ALA A 26 -3.41 16.25 -7.68
N GLN A 27 -3.29 17.58 -7.52
CA GLN A 27 -4.31 18.58 -7.91
C GLN A 27 -5.70 18.22 -7.38
N LYS A 28 -5.87 18.34 -6.05
CA LYS A 28 -7.16 18.07 -5.39
C LYS A 28 -8.19 19.14 -5.78
N ASP A 29 -9.32 18.70 -6.30
CA ASP A 29 -10.50 19.53 -6.57
C ASP A 29 -11.73 18.89 -5.92
N GLY A 30 -12.30 19.57 -4.92
CA GLY A 30 -13.32 18.98 -4.06
C GLY A 30 -12.84 17.68 -3.43
N ASN A 31 -13.47 16.57 -3.81
CA ASN A 31 -13.16 15.22 -3.32
C ASN A 31 -12.31 14.39 -4.29
N GLU A 32 -11.88 14.97 -5.42
CA GLU A 32 -11.21 14.24 -6.49
C GLU A 32 -9.77 14.71 -6.68
N TYR A 33 -8.91 13.79 -7.12
CA TYR A 33 -7.54 14.10 -7.53
C TYR A 33 -7.45 14.04 -9.05
N ARG A 34 -7.01 15.14 -9.67
CA ARG A 34 -7.04 15.29 -11.13
C ARG A 34 -5.75 14.79 -11.80
N ASP A 35 -4.61 14.88 -11.13
CA ASP A 35 -3.34 14.41 -11.70
C ASP A 35 -3.09 12.94 -11.35
N ILE A 36 -3.47 12.10 -12.32
CA ILE A 36 -3.39 10.64 -12.25
C ILE A 36 -1.96 10.15 -11.97
N LYS A 37 -0.93 10.80 -12.50
CA LYS A 37 0.46 10.39 -12.31
C LYS A 37 0.84 10.46 -10.83
N TYR A 38 0.47 11.55 -10.16
CA TYR A 38 0.79 11.72 -8.75
C TYR A 38 -0.09 10.86 -7.85
N VAL A 39 -1.34 10.58 -8.24
CA VAL A 39 -2.17 9.57 -7.55
C VAL A 39 -1.49 8.19 -7.59
N GLN A 40 -0.96 7.78 -8.74
CA GLN A 40 -0.25 6.50 -8.88
C GLN A 40 1.02 6.45 -8.03
N MET A 41 1.81 7.54 -8.03
CA MET A 41 3.02 7.62 -7.20
C MET A 41 2.67 7.47 -5.72
N ALA A 42 1.66 8.20 -5.24
CA ALA A 42 1.23 8.10 -3.85
C ALA A 42 0.70 6.70 -3.48
N ALA A 43 -0.16 6.12 -4.34
CA ALA A 43 -0.69 4.77 -4.13
C ALA A 43 0.43 3.71 -4.08
N GLY A 44 1.39 3.76 -5.00
CA GLY A 44 2.54 2.87 -5.00
C GLY A 44 3.42 3.02 -3.76
N THR A 45 3.64 4.25 -3.29
CA THR A 45 4.37 4.51 -2.05
C THR A 45 3.64 3.97 -0.82
N ALA A 46 2.32 4.20 -0.71
CA ALA A 46 1.51 3.68 0.40
C ALA A 46 1.42 2.14 0.39
N TYR A 47 1.29 1.53 -0.78
CA TYR A 47 1.31 0.07 -0.92
C TYR A 47 2.67 -0.52 -0.52
N SER A 48 3.77 0.14 -0.86
CA SER A 48 5.11 -0.26 -0.42
C SER A 48 5.24 -0.22 1.11
N ALA A 49 4.75 0.84 1.76
CA ALA A 49 4.71 0.93 3.23
C ALA A 49 3.88 -0.22 3.85
N THR A 50 2.76 -0.57 3.23
CA THR A 50 1.91 -1.68 3.68
C THR A 50 2.69 -3.01 3.64
N LEU A 51 3.40 -3.30 2.55
CA LEU A 51 4.23 -4.50 2.46
C LEU A 51 5.36 -4.51 3.50
N MET A 52 5.95 -3.36 3.80
CA MET A 52 6.99 -3.23 4.84
C MET A 52 6.43 -3.56 6.23
N ILE A 53 5.23 -3.10 6.57
CA ILE A 53 4.54 -3.45 7.82
C ILE A 53 4.27 -4.96 7.89
N VAL A 54 3.78 -5.54 6.80
CA VAL A 54 3.49 -6.98 6.74
C VAL A 54 4.77 -7.81 6.83
N ASP A 55 5.85 -7.39 6.16
CA ASP A 55 7.16 -8.03 6.25
C ASP A 55 7.65 -8.08 7.70
N GLU A 56 7.58 -6.95 8.42
CA GLU A 56 8.01 -6.87 9.81
C GLU A 56 7.13 -7.72 10.74
N TYR A 57 5.81 -7.68 10.53
CA TYR A 57 4.89 -8.54 11.25
C TYR A 57 5.22 -10.03 11.04
N LEU A 58 5.37 -10.47 9.80
CA LEU A 58 5.68 -11.87 9.49
C LEU A 58 7.05 -12.28 10.03
N ARG A 59 8.07 -11.40 9.93
CA ARG A 59 9.39 -11.63 10.51
C ARG A 59 9.31 -11.86 12.02
N SER A 60 8.53 -11.05 12.74
CA SER A 60 8.32 -11.22 14.19
C SER A 60 7.61 -12.53 14.56
N ARG A 61 6.82 -13.10 13.64
CA ARG A 61 6.07 -14.35 13.86
C ARG A 61 6.82 -15.61 13.43
N GLU A 62 7.63 -15.51 12.37
CA GLU A 62 8.30 -16.66 11.76
C GLU A 62 9.76 -16.82 12.24
N GLY A 63 10.35 -15.76 12.80
CA GLY A 63 11.73 -15.76 13.29
C GLY A 63 12.71 -16.15 12.17
N ASP A 64 13.60 -17.10 12.47
CA ASP A 64 14.62 -17.58 11.53
C ASP A 64 14.05 -18.26 10.27
N LYS A 65 12.77 -18.65 10.29
CA LYS A 65 12.09 -19.23 9.12
C LYS A 65 11.54 -18.17 8.17
N PHE A 66 11.59 -16.89 8.54
CA PHE A 66 11.08 -15.81 7.71
C PHE A 66 11.86 -15.72 6.40
N ALA A 67 11.15 -15.88 5.29
CA ALA A 67 11.64 -15.55 3.97
C ALA A 67 10.71 -14.51 3.33
N LYS A 68 11.28 -13.38 2.89
CA LYS A 68 10.53 -12.28 2.29
C LYS A 68 9.67 -12.81 1.12
N PRO A 69 8.34 -12.63 1.15
CA PRO A 69 7.49 -13.17 0.09
C PRO A 69 7.65 -12.43 -1.24
N LYS A 70 7.49 -13.16 -2.36
CA LYS A 70 7.70 -12.63 -3.72
C LYS A 70 6.39 -12.28 -4.43
N ARG A 71 5.29 -12.90 -4.01
CA ARG A 71 3.95 -12.70 -4.59
C ARG A 71 2.94 -12.35 -3.50
N ILE A 72 1.89 -11.62 -3.87
CA ILE A 72 0.87 -11.19 -2.90
C ILE A 72 0.15 -12.38 -2.26
N GLU A 73 -0.01 -13.47 -2.99
CA GLU A 73 -0.60 -14.74 -2.50
C GLU A 73 0.21 -15.33 -1.34
N ASP A 74 1.53 -15.18 -1.36
CA ASP A 74 2.40 -15.65 -0.29
C ASP A 74 2.14 -14.87 1.00
N TYR A 75 2.00 -13.54 0.91
CA TYR A 75 1.61 -12.71 2.05
C TYR A 75 0.22 -13.10 2.57
N ARG A 76 -0.76 -13.22 1.65
CA ARG A 76 -2.15 -13.57 1.99
C ARG A 76 -2.24 -14.91 2.71
N SER A 77 -1.54 -15.93 2.22
CA SER A 77 -1.57 -17.27 2.83
C SER A 77 -1.03 -17.28 4.26
N ARG A 78 0.06 -16.55 4.52
CA ARG A 78 0.65 -16.43 5.86
C ARG A 78 -0.21 -15.58 6.79
N LEU A 79 -0.75 -14.46 6.32
CA LEU A 79 -1.62 -13.62 7.13
C LEU A 79 -2.96 -14.30 7.46
N ARG A 80 -3.50 -15.16 6.59
CA ARG A 80 -4.67 -16.00 6.91
C ARG A 80 -4.43 -16.84 8.18
N LYS A 81 -3.19 -17.28 8.39
CA LYS A 81 -2.79 -18.07 9.56
C LYS A 81 -2.58 -17.20 10.81
N TYR A 82 -1.93 -16.04 10.66
CA TYR A 82 -1.44 -15.27 11.80
C TYR A 82 -2.30 -14.05 12.19
N ASN A 83 -2.88 -13.34 11.21
CA ASN A 83 -3.60 -12.10 11.46
C ASN A 83 -4.60 -11.76 10.34
N LYS A 84 -5.88 -12.05 10.58
CA LYS A 84 -6.97 -11.77 9.64
C LYS A 84 -7.25 -10.27 9.47
N THR A 85 -6.99 -9.46 10.48
CA THR A 85 -7.16 -8.00 10.39
C THR A 85 -6.12 -7.40 9.46
N LEU A 86 -4.84 -7.77 9.64
CA LEU A 86 -3.76 -7.32 8.76
C LEU A 86 -3.92 -7.86 7.34
N LEU A 87 -4.51 -9.05 7.18
CA LEU A 87 -4.92 -9.57 5.87
C LEU A 87 -5.97 -8.66 5.20
N SER A 88 -6.97 -8.18 5.94
CA SER A 88 -7.98 -7.25 5.41
C SER A 88 -7.32 -5.98 4.88
N TYR A 89 -6.47 -5.34 5.69
CA TYR A 89 -5.77 -4.13 5.29
C TYR A 89 -4.85 -4.34 4.08
N LEU A 90 -4.16 -5.48 4.01
CA LEU A 90 -3.36 -5.82 2.83
C LEU A 90 -4.21 -5.97 1.57
N ASN A 91 -5.38 -6.62 1.68
CA ASN A 91 -6.30 -6.76 0.55
C ASN A 91 -6.87 -5.41 0.12
N GLU A 92 -7.30 -4.58 1.07
CA GLU A 92 -7.80 -3.22 0.79
C GLU A 92 -6.74 -2.38 0.07
N ALA A 93 -5.49 -2.40 0.54
CA ALA A 93 -4.39 -1.68 -0.09
C ALA A 93 -4.06 -2.21 -1.49
N TYR A 94 -4.11 -3.53 -1.68
CA TYR A 94 -3.87 -4.17 -2.97
C TYR A 94 -5.00 -3.86 -3.98
N ASP A 95 -6.24 -4.02 -3.55
CA ASP A 95 -7.42 -3.79 -4.36
C ASP A 95 -7.52 -2.32 -4.74
N THR A 96 -7.28 -1.40 -3.80
CA THR A 96 -7.22 0.04 -4.08
C THR A 96 -6.18 0.34 -5.16
N THR A 97 -4.95 -0.15 -4.99
CA THR A 97 -3.85 0.08 -5.95
C THR A 97 -4.20 -0.44 -7.34
N ILE A 98 -4.74 -1.65 -7.45
CA ILE A 98 -5.14 -2.25 -8.72
C ILE A 98 -6.33 -1.55 -9.34
N THR A 99 -7.31 -1.17 -8.53
CA THR A 99 -8.50 -0.45 -8.95
C THR A 99 -8.12 0.86 -9.60
N TYR A 100 -7.26 1.66 -8.97
CA TYR A 100 -6.69 2.86 -9.60
C TYR A 100 -6.00 2.53 -10.93
N LEU A 101 -5.13 1.51 -10.96
CA LEU A 101 -4.42 1.12 -12.19
C LEU A 101 -5.36 0.64 -13.32
N MET A 102 -6.47 -0.02 -13.01
CA MET A 102 -7.46 -0.52 -13.97
C MET A 102 -8.37 0.58 -14.52
N PHE A 103 -8.87 1.48 -13.66
CA PHE A 103 -9.72 2.61 -14.08
C PHE A 103 -8.97 3.55 -15.03
N ILE A 104 -7.65 3.68 -14.90
CA ILE A 104 -6.83 4.52 -15.76
C ILE A 104 -6.61 3.91 -17.15
N LYS A 105 -6.66 2.57 -17.30
CA LYS A 105 -6.58 1.91 -18.62
C LYS A 105 -7.84 2.12 -19.48
N LYS A 106 -8.92 2.67 -18.92
CA LYS A 106 -10.13 3.09 -19.64
C LYS A 106 -10.50 4.53 -19.26
N PRO A 107 -9.86 5.54 -19.89
CA PRO A 107 -9.95 6.94 -19.48
C PRO A 107 -11.33 7.61 -19.68
N GLU A 108 -12.36 6.90 -20.13
CA GLU A 108 -13.61 7.52 -20.59
C GLU A 108 -14.67 7.77 -19.50
N ARG A 109 -14.52 7.30 -18.26
CA ARG A 109 -15.45 7.65 -17.16
C ARG A 109 -14.74 7.66 -15.81
N ILE A 110 -14.47 8.86 -15.30
CA ILE A 110 -13.88 9.06 -13.97
C ILE A 110 -15.01 9.41 -13.01
N TYR A 111 -15.27 8.52 -12.05
CA TYR A 111 -15.97 8.81 -10.80
C TYR A 111 -15.28 8.02 -9.70
N LEU A 112 -14.50 8.70 -8.86
CA LEU A 112 -13.87 8.08 -7.70
C LEU A 112 -14.48 8.70 -6.44
N ARG A 113 -15.51 8.04 -5.93
CA ARG A 113 -15.90 8.14 -4.53
C ARG A 113 -14.93 7.27 -3.71
N PHE A 114 -14.78 7.58 -2.43
CA PHE A 114 -14.02 6.85 -1.38
C PHE A 114 -12.70 7.48 -0.92
N PHE A 115 -12.84 8.48 -0.05
CA PHE A 115 -12.26 8.49 1.30
C PHE A 115 -13.25 9.31 2.15
N TYR A 116 -14.15 8.64 2.89
CA TYR A 116 -14.94 9.10 4.04
C TYR A 116 -16.16 8.17 4.16
N ASP A 117 -16.04 7.16 5.02
CA ASP A 117 -17.00 6.87 6.08
C ASP A 117 -16.20 6.81 7.39
#